data_AF-A0A209BRC1-F1
#
_entry.id   AF-A0A209BRC1-F1
#
_cell.length_a   1.000
_cell.length_b   1.000
_cell.length_c   1.000
_cell.angle_alpha   90.00
_cell.angle_beta   90.00
_cell.angle_gamma   90.00
#
_symmetry.space_group_name_H-M   'P 1'
#
loop_
_entity.id
_entity.type
_entity.pdbx_description
1 polymer ?
#
loop_
_entity_poly.entity_id
_entity_poly.type
_entity_poly.pdbx_seq_one_letter_code
_entity_poly.pdbx_strand_id
1 'polypeptide(L)'
;MLILLSLAAAAACCLAFSWWLPSDGERYQDYRRAEPCSSGAMARGDTDCLSTWHLTVEKTVNRTAGKESVHDATLTYEDSWRGTVHFNGSGPFLERLESGDRVTATAWRGEIMVLDRDGVRQDTLEAPRDELQMNAALGVLAGLLAAQCLAFGAIRLARPLDPEPYTWEPYGRRLLFTVVGVCFGVGLPAAWADVPWWTVPLAAVPLAMCAALWLRLRLRLRLRG
;
A
#
# COMPACT_ATOMS: atom_id res chain seq x y z
N MET A 1 -25.51 3.23 -13.02
CA MET A 1 -24.40 3.53 -12.08
C MET A 1 -23.68 2.29 -11.53
N LEU A 2 -24.36 1.30 -10.93
CA LEU A 2 -23.66 0.14 -10.34
C LEU A 2 -22.79 -0.66 -11.32
N ILE A 3 -23.24 -0.83 -12.57
CA ILE A 3 -22.45 -1.52 -13.60
C ILE A 3 -21.19 -0.73 -13.96
N LEU A 4 -21.29 0.60 -14.04
CA LEU A 4 -20.12 1.46 -14.28
C LEU A 4 -19.12 1.39 -13.12
N LEU A 5 -19.62 1.41 -11.88
CA LEU A 5 -18.78 1.22 -10.69
C LEU A 5 -18.10 -0.16 -10.68
N SER A 6 -18.81 -1.20 -11.11
CA SER A 6 -18.23 -2.53 -11.27
C SER A 6 -17.10 -2.54 -12.30
N LEU A 7 -17.28 -1.90 -13.45
CA LEU A 7 -16.25 -1.83 -14.49
C LEU A 7 -15.03 -1.03 -14.00
N ALA A 8 -15.25 0.09 -13.32
CA ALA A 8 -14.18 0.89 -12.74
C ALA A 8 -13.39 0.10 -11.68
N ALA A 9 -14.08 -0.60 -10.77
CA ALA A 9 -13.46 -1.43 -9.75
C ALA A 9 -12.72 -2.64 -10.36
N ALA A 10 -13.27 -3.25 -11.41
CA ALA A 10 -12.61 -4.33 -12.14
C ALA A 10 -11.34 -3.84 -12.84
N ALA A 11 -11.39 -2.67 -13.48
CA ALA A 11 -10.22 -2.05 -14.09
C ALA A 11 -9.14 -1.76 -13.03
N ALA A 12 -9.51 -1.22 -11.87
CA ALA A 12 -8.57 -1.00 -10.76
C ALA A 12 -7.94 -2.31 -10.26
N CYS A 13 -8.73 -3.38 -10.10
CA CYS A 13 -8.23 -4.72 -9.77
C CYS A 13 -7.23 -5.24 -10.82
N CYS A 14 -7.58 -5.13 -12.11
CA CYS A 14 -6.69 -5.55 -13.20
C CYS A 14 -5.39 -4.76 -13.17
N LEU A 15 -5.44 -3.43 -13.07
CA LEU A 15 -4.26 -2.57 -12.99
C LEU A 15 -3.36 -2.91 -11.79
N ALA A 16 -3.98 -3.19 -10.64
CA ALA A 16 -3.25 -3.58 -9.43
C ALA A 16 -2.44 -4.87 -9.66
N PHE A 17 -3.05 -5.92 -10.22
CA PHE A 17 -2.39 -7.22 -10.39
C PHE A 17 -1.53 -7.35 -11.65
N SER A 18 -1.84 -6.63 -12.72
CA SER A 18 -1.13 -6.78 -14.00
C SER A 18 0.05 -5.83 -14.15
N TRP A 19 0.02 -4.68 -13.48
CA TRP A 19 1.07 -3.67 -13.63
C TRP A 19 1.66 -3.26 -12.30
N TRP A 20 0.83 -2.83 -11.34
CA TRP A 20 1.34 -2.23 -10.12
C TRP A 20 2.13 -3.24 -9.25
N LEU A 21 1.54 -4.41 -8.95
CA LEU A 21 2.20 -5.43 -8.14
C LEU A 21 3.50 -5.96 -8.79
N PRO A 22 3.51 -6.34 -10.08
CA PRO A 22 4.73 -6.78 -10.74
C PRO A 22 5.80 -5.69 -10.77
N SER A 23 5.44 -4.45 -11.07
CA SER A 23 6.38 -3.33 -11.13
C SER A 23 7.02 -3.04 -9.77
N ASP A 24 6.24 -3.06 -8.69
CA ASP A 24 6.78 -2.86 -7.33
C ASP A 24 7.69 -4.04 -6.93
N GLY A 25 7.30 -5.26 -7.26
CA GLY A 25 8.11 -6.45 -7.01
C GLY A 25 9.44 -6.45 -7.76
N GLU A 26 9.43 -6.08 -9.04
CA GLU A 26 10.64 -5.93 -9.86
C GLU A 26 11.55 -4.83 -9.30
N ARG A 27 10.99 -3.66 -8.98
CA ARG A 27 11.74 -2.55 -8.37
C ARG A 27 12.39 -2.95 -7.05
N TYR A 28 11.69 -3.72 -6.21
CA TYR A 28 12.24 -4.25 -4.96
C TYR A 28 13.38 -5.24 -5.20
N GLN A 29 13.25 -6.14 -6.18
CA GLN A 29 14.30 -7.10 -6.53
C GLN A 29 15.54 -6.40 -7.13
N ASP A 30 15.33 -5.38 -7.97
CA ASP A 30 16.40 -4.57 -8.53
C ASP A 30 17.17 -3.85 -7.42
N TYR A 31 16.46 -3.19 -6.50
CA TYR A 31 17.07 -2.54 -5.35
C TYR A 31 17.88 -3.52 -4.48
N ARG A 32 17.34 -4.73 -4.23
CA ARG A 32 18.05 -5.76 -3.47
C ARG A 32 19.32 -6.28 -4.14
N ARG A 33 19.40 -6.20 -5.47
CA ARG A 33 20.57 -6.62 -6.26
C ARG A 33 21.52 -5.47 -6.57
N ALA A 34 21.13 -4.23 -6.27
CA ALA A 34 21.95 -3.06 -6.57
C ALA A 34 23.26 -3.11 -5.80
N GLU A 35 24.37 -2.98 -6.53
CA GLU A 35 25.71 -2.93 -5.96
C GLU A 35 26.12 -1.49 -5.62
N PRO A 36 27.06 -1.28 -4.68
CA PRO A 36 27.65 0.03 -4.44
C PRO A 36 28.27 0.64 -5.71
N CYS A 37 28.06 1.94 -5.91
CA CYS A 37 28.62 2.63 -7.06
C CYS A 37 30.15 2.64 -7.03
N SER A 38 30.78 2.23 -8.13
CA SER A 38 32.20 2.48 -8.35
C SER A 38 32.46 3.98 -8.56
N SER A 39 33.68 4.44 -8.27
CA SER A 39 34.06 5.84 -8.49
C SER A 39 33.84 6.29 -9.94
N GLY A 40 34.10 5.40 -10.91
CA GLY A 40 33.85 5.67 -12.34
C GLY A 40 32.37 5.65 -12.75
N ALA A 41 31.49 4.98 -11.99
CA ALA A 41 30.05 5.05 -12.18
C ALA A 41 29.50 6.38 -11.65
N MET A 42 29.92 6.78 -10.45
CA MET A 42 29.56 8.09 -9.88
C MET A 42 30.01 9.25 -10.76
N ALA A 43 31.24 9.20 -11.29
CA ALA A 43 31.77 10.24 -12.18
C ALA A 43 30.98 10.39 -13.50
N ARG A 44 30.30 9.33 -13.95
CA ARG A 44 29.43 9.34 -15.14
C ARG A 44 27.98 9.71 -14.81
N GLY A 45 27.65 9.90 -13.53
CA GLY A 45 26.26 10.15 -13.09
C GLY A 45 25.36 8.92 -13.21
N ASP A 46 25.94 7.72 -13.11
CA ASP A 46 25.14 6.49 -13.06
C ASP A 46 24.35 6.44 -11.74
N THR A 47 23.07 6.10 -11.84
CA THR A 47 22.15 6.06 -10.69
C THR A 47 21.58 4.66 -10.45
N ASP A 48 21.88 3.67 -11.28
CA ASP A 48 21.38 2.29 -11.09
C ASP A 48 22.14 1.52 -9.99
N CYS A 49 23.17 2.12 -9.40
CA CYS A 49 23.94 1.60 -8.28
C CYS A 49 23.63 2.36 -6.96
N LEU A 50 24.02 1.77 -5.84
CA LEU A 50 23.87 2.39 -4.51
C LEU A 50 24.98 3.42 -4.29
N SER A 51 24.62 4.69 -4.20
CA SER A 51 25.55 5.79 -3.93
C SER A 51 25.44 6.26 -2.49
N THR A 52 26.56 6.59 -1.86
CA THR A 52 26.61 7.09 -0.48
C THR A 52 26.93 8.58 -0.49
N TRP A 53 26.11 9.36 0.21
CA TRP A 53 26.22 10.81 0.30
C TRP A 53 26.27 11.23 1.77
N HIS A 54 27.05 12.27 2.06
CA HIS A 54 27.06 12.89 3.38
C HIS A 54 26.26 14.19 3.31
N LEU A 55 25.09 14.19 3.94
CA LEU A 55 24.15 15.30 3.90
C LEU A 55 24.06 15.95 5.29
N THR A 56 23.64 17.21 5.32
CA THR A 56 23.35 17.94 6.56
C THR A 56 21.85 18.12 6.70
N VAL A 57 21.33 17.91 7.89
CA VAL A 57 19.91 18.11 8.19
C VAL A 57 19.67 19.61 8.33
N GLU A 58 18.82 20.17 7.50
CA GLU A 58 18.40 21.56 7.63
C GLU A 58 17.23 21.68 8.59
N LYS A 59 16.24 20.78 8.46
CA LYS A 59 14.99 20.85 9.21
C LYS A 59 14.38 19.47 9.35
N THR A 60 13.82 19.20 10.52
CA THR A 60 12.98 18.02 10.77
C THR A 60 11.56 18.46 11.10
N VAL A 61 10.58 17.74 10.54
CA VAL A 61 9.16 17.94 10.81
C VAL A 61 8.61 16.62 11.32
N ASN A 62 8.40 16.56 12.63
CA ASN A 62 7.70 15.46 13.27
C ASN A 62 6.42 16.02 13.88
N ARG A 63 5.29 15.86 13.18
CA ARG A 63 3.99 16.34 13.64
C ARG A 63 2.99 15.20 13.60
N THR A 64 2.52 14.81 14.78
CA THR A 64 1.36 13.95 14.96
C THR A 64 0.19 14.82 15.41
N ALA A 65 -0.66 15.25 14.47
CA ALA A 65 -1.83 16.08 14.77
C ALA A 65 -3.12 15.40 14.25
N GLY A 66 -3.88 14.80 15.17
CA GLY A 66 -5.16 14.17 14.84
C GLY A 66 -5.01 12.96 13.91
N LYS A 67 -5.58 13.03 12.70
CA LYS A 67 -5.54 11.95 11.70
C LYS A 67 -4.33 12.03 10.75
N GLU A 68 -3.56 13.10 10.81
CA GLU A 68 -2.45 13.37 9.90
C GLU A 68 -1.14 13.36 10.67
N SER A 69 -0.24 12.47 10.27
CA SER A 69 1.11 12.34 10.82
C SER A 69 2.12 12.65 9.72
N VAL A 70 2.88 13.73 9.90
CA VAL A 70 3.93 14.16 8.96
C VAL A 70 5.28 13.90 9.61
N HIS A 71 6.15 13.18 8.89
CA HIS A 71 7.45 12.73 9.36
C HIS A 71 8.46 12.96 8.24
N ASP A 72 9.00 14.17 8.17
CA ASP A 72 9.83 14.63 7.06
C ASP A 72 11.18 15.16 7.57
N ALA A 73 12.22 15.01 6.76
CA ALA A 73 13.50 15.69 6.96
C ALA A 73 13.91 16.42 5.68
N THR A 74 14.27 17.69 5.81
CA THR A 74 14.90 18.47 4.76
C THR A 74 16.41 18.37 4.92
N LEU A 75 17.09 17.96 3.86
CA LEU A 75 18.51 17.72 3.79
C LEU A 75 19.16 18.69 2.81
N THR A 76 20.41 19.05 3.09
CA THR A 76 21.24 19.89 2.23
C THR A 76 22.62 19.26 2.00
N TYR A 77 23.19 19.46 0.81
CA TYR A 77 24.57 19.09 0.48
C TYR A 77 25.38 20.35 0.18
N GLU A 78 26.26 20.74 1.11
CA GLU A 78 27.19 21.88 0.98
C GLU A 78 26.54 23.13 0.34
N ASP A 79 25.28 23.41 0.70
CA ASP A 79 24.41 24.49 0.18
C ASP A 79 24.10 24.46 -1.32
N SER A 80 24.57 23.44 -2.05
CA SER A 80 24.39 23.28 -3.50
C SER A 80 23.15 22.49 -3.89
N TRP A 81 22.67 21.61 -3.00
CA TRP A 81 21.48 20.80 -3.22
C TRP A 81 20.61 20.79 -1.95
N ARG A 82 19.29 20.80 -2.14
CA ARG A 82 18.29 20.69 -1.08
C ARG A 82 17.19 19.73 -1.49
N GLY A 83 16.88 18.76 -0.63
CA GLY A 83 15.80 17.79 -0.85
C GLY A 83 15.03 17.52 0.43
N THR A 84 13.77 17.11 0.30
CA THR A 84 12.97 16.65 1.44
C THR A 84 12.71 15.17 1.27
N VAL A 85 12.92 14.41 2.34
CA VAL A 85 12.64 12.98 2.42
C VAL A 85 11.50 12.73 3.38
N HIS A 86 10.68 11.74 3.05
CA HIS A 86 9.52 11.36 3.85
C HIS A 86 9.76 10.00 4.52
N PHE A 87 9.20 9.80 5.70
CA PHE A 87 9.33 8.57 6.46
C PHE A 87 7.97 7.96 6.80
N ASN A 88 7.91 6.62 6.85
CA ASN A 88 6.74 5.89 7.34
C ASN A 88 6.70 5.88 8.89
N GLY A 89 6.58 7.06 9.50
CA GLY A 89 6.49 7.21 10.95
C GLY A 89 7.66 7.94 11.62
N SER A 90 7.44 8.33 12.88
CA SER A 90 8.46 8.82 13.80
C SER A 90 9.30 7.65 14.31
N GLY A 91 10.21 7.17 13.47
CA GLY A 91 11.21 6.20 13.88
C GLY A 91 12.25 6.80 14.84
N PRO A 92 13.03 5.97 15.53
CA PRO A 92 14.03 6.42 16.52
C PRO A 92 15.13 7.30 15.92
N PHE A 93 15.30 7.26 14.60
CA PHE A 93 16.23 8.12 13.87
C PHE A 93 15.67 9.54 13.75
N LEU A 94 14.44 9.71 13.24
CA LEU A 94 13.81 11.02 13.07
C LEU A 94 13.62 11.77 14.39
N GLU A 95 13.32 11.05 15.48
CA GLU A 95 13.15 11.65 16.81
C GLU A 95 14.44 12.25 17.39
N ARG A 96 15.60 11.76 16.96
CA ARG A 96 16.93 12.20 17.43
C ARG A 96 17.61 13.15 16.46
N LEU A 97 16.95 13.49 15.36
CA LEU A 97 17.52 14.29 14.29
C LEU A 97 17.25 15.77 14.54
N GLU A 98 18.33 16.53 14.70
CA GLU A 98 18.33 17.98 14.90
C GLU A 98 18.87 18.70 13.67
N SER A 99 18.52 19.98 13.55
CA SER A 99 19.09 20.84 12.52
C SER A 99 20.60 21.00 12.72
N GLY A 100 21.38 20.83 11.65
CA GLY A 100 22.84 20.86 11.65
C GLY A 100 23.52 19.49 11.73
N ASP A 101 22.76 18.42 11.98
CA ASP A 101 23.32 17.07 12.06
C ASP A 101 23.82 16.58 10.71
N ARG A 102 24.97 15.90 10.72
CA ARG A 102 25.47 15.18 9.53
C ARG A 102 24.92 13.77 9.52
N VAL A 103 24.37 13.38 8.38
CA VAL A 103 23.77 12.06 8.14
C VAL A 103 24.38 11.45 6.90
N THR A 104 24.45 10.13 6.89
CA THR A 104 24.84 9.35 5.72
C THR A 104 23.59 8.90 4.99
N ALA A 105 23.43 9.32 3.74
CA ALA A 105 22.33 8.94 2.88
C ALA A 105 22.78 7.88 1.88
N THR A 106 21.99 6.82 1.72
CA THR A 106 22.14 5.88 0.61
C THR A 106 21.08 6.20 -0.44
N ALA A 107 21.53 6.54 -1.65
CA ALA A 107 20.65 6.87 -2.76
C ALA A 107 20.73 5.82 -3.87
N TRP A 108 19.58 5.55 -4.50
CA TRP A 108 19.43 4.66 -5.65
C TRP A 108 18.46 5.28 -6.64
N ARG A 109 18.81 5.27 -7.93
CA ARG A 109 18.05 5.90 -9.03
C ARG A 109 17.67 7.37 -8.76
N GLY A 110 18.55 8.09 -8.07
CA GLY A 110 18.36 9.51 -7.73
C GLY A 110 17.50 9.78 -6.50
N GLU A 111 16.95 8.74 -5.86
CA GLU A 111 16.11 8.85 -4.67
C GLU A 111 16.87 8.38 -3.42
N ILE A 112 16.61 9.00 -2.27
CA ILE A 112 17.23 8.61 -1.00
C ILE A 112 16.43 7.43 -0.43
N MET A 113 17.07 6.27 -0.32
CA MET A 113 16.47 5.03 0.19
C MET A 113 16.57 4.94 1.71
N VAL A 114 17.70 5.41 2.25
CA VAL A 114 18.08 5.15 3.64
C VAL A 114 18.83 6.35 4.18
N LEU A 115 18.55 6.69 5.42
CA LEU A 115 19.38 7.58 6.21
C LEU A 115 19.97 6.84 7.42
N ASP A 116 21.24 7.09 7.67
CA ASP A 116 22.02 6.54 8.77
C ASP A 116 22.78 7.64 9.52
N ARG A 117 22.84 7.51 10.84
CA ARG A 117 23.63 8.36 11.72
C ARG A 117 24.00 7.56 12.95
N ASP A 118 25.29 7.51 13.27
CA ASP A 118 25.81 6.90 14.49
C ASP A 118 25.30 5.45 14.69
N GLY A 119 25.12 4.70 13.60
CA GLY A 119 24.61 3.33 13.59
C GLY A 119 23.09 3.19 13.76
N VAL A 120 22.36 4.31 13.82
CA VAL A 120 20.89 4.34 13.76
C VAL A 120 20.48 4.56 12.32
N ARG A 121 19.79 3.57 11.75
CA ARG A 121 19.32 3.57 10.38
C ARG A 121 17.80 3.67 10.32
N GLN A 122 17.28 4.46 9.37
CA GLN A 122 15.86 4.48 9.04
C GLN A 122 15.65 4.58 7.53
N ASP A 123 14.76 3.73 7.01
CA ASP A 123 14.38 3.72 5.60
C ASP A 123 13.32 4.82 5.34
N THR A 124 13.40 5.44 4.17
CA THR A 124 12.46 6.47 3.71
C THR A 124 11.18 5.84 3.13
N LEU A 125 10.25 6.66 2.63
CA LEU A 125 9.08 6.20 1.85
C LEU A 125 9.47 5.80 0.43
N GLU A 126 10.55 6.37 -0.10
CA GLU A 126 11.05 6.11 -1.45
C GLU A 126 11.77 4.76 -1.54
N ALA A 127 12.21 4.21 -0.40
CA ALA A 127 12.78 2.88 -0.29
C ALA A 127 11.79 1.80 -0.78
N PRO A 128 12.14 1.01 -1.82
CA PRO A 128 11.32 -0.14 -2.21
C PRO A 128 11.21 -1.12 -1.04
N ARG A 129 9.98 -1.51 -0.72
CA ARG A 129 9.68 -2.46 0.37
C ARG A 129 9.02 -3.71 -0.18
N ASP A 130 9.12 -4.80 0.58
CA ASP A 130 8.32 -6.00 0.35
C ASP A 130 6.91 -5.84 0.95
N GLU A 131 6.23 -4.72 0.65
CA GLU A 131 4.85 -4.44 1.09
C GLU A 131 3.82 -4.89 0.02
N LEU A 132 4.18 -5.90 -0.78
CA LEU A 132 3.34 -6.43 -1.86
C LEU A 132 1.97 -6.95 -1.35
N GLN A 133 1.88 -7.32 -0.06
CA GLN A 133 0.66 -7.81 0.59
C GLN A 133 -0.41 -6.72 0.69
N MET A 134 -0.03 -5.47 0.96
CA MET A 134 -0.99 -4.37 1.06
C MET A 134 -1.56 -4.01 -0.31
N ASN A 135 -0.69 -3.96 -1.33
CA ASN A 135 -1.10 -3.74 -2.71
C ASN A 135 -2.01 -4.88 -3.21
N ALA A 136 -1.70 -6.13 -2.83
CA ALA A 136 -2.54 -7.28 -3.13
C ALA A 136 -3.91 -7.19 -2.43
N ALA A 137 -3.94 -6.77 -1.15
CA ALA A 137 -5.19 -6.57 -0.42
C ALA A 137 -6.09 -5.51 -1.06
N LEU A 138 -5.52 -4.39 -1.53
CA LEU A 138 -6.24 -3.36 -2.28
C LEU A 138 -6.77 -3.87 -3.62
N GLY A 139 -5.96 -4.64 -4.36
CA GLY A 139 -6.39 -5.31 -5.59
C GLY A 139 -7.57 -6.25 -5.36
N VAL A 140 -7.49 -7.11 -4.33
CA VAL A 140 -8.58 -8.03 -3.96
C VAL A 140 -9.84 -7.26 -3.56
N LEU A 141 -9.70 -6.20 -2.76
CA LEU A 141 -10.82 -5.36 -2.35
C LEU A 141 -11.52 -4.77 -3.58
N ALA A 142 -10.77 -4.23 -4.55
CA ALA A 142 -11.32 -3.72 -5.79
C ALA A 142 -12.07 -4.82 -6.58
N GLY A 143 -11.50 -6.03 -6.68
CA GLY A 143 -12.15 -7.17 -7.34
C GLY A 143 -13.46 -7.61 -6.66
N LEU A 144 -13.48 -7.68 -5.33
CA LEU A 144 -14.67 -8.03 -4.56
C LEU A 144 -15.76 -6.95 -4.65
N LEU A 145 -15.38 -5.67 -4.65
CA LEU A 145 -16.29 -4.55 -4.91
C LEU A 145 -16.88 -4.62 -6.31
N ALA A 146 -16.07 -4.95 -7.32
CA ALA A 146 -16.55 -5.14 -8.69
C ALA A 146 -17.61 -6.24 -8.76
N ALA A 147 -17.34 -7.40 -8.16
CA ALA A 147 -18.28 -8.51 -8.11
C ALA A 147 -19.59 -8.14 -7.38
N GLN A 148 -19.50 -7.41 -6.26
CA GLN A 148 -20.67 -6.94 -5.54
C GLN A 148 -21.50 -5.96 -6.37
N CYS A 149 -20.89 -4.93 -6.96
CA CYS A 149 -21.58 -3.95 -7.80
C CYS A 149 -22.23 -4.61 -9.03
N LEU A 150 -21.55 -5.58 -9.66
CA LEU A 150 -22.08 -6.33 -10.79
C LEU A 150 -23.31 -7.14 -10.39
N ALA A 151 -23.24 -7.89 -9.29
CA ALA A 151 -24.34 -8.71 -8.81
C ALA A 151 -25.58 -7.87 -8.49
N PHE A 152 -25.42 -6.75 -7.76
CA PHE A 152 -26.53 -5.85 -7.44
C PHE A 152 -27.07 -5.13 -8.69
N GLY A 153 -26.20 -4.72 -9.61
CA GLY A 153 -26.58 -4.08 -10.87
C GLY A 153 -27.38 -5.02 -11.78
N ALA A 154 -26.88 -6.25 -11.99
CA ALA A 154 -27.52 -7.26 -12.82
C ALA A 154 -28.89 -7.67 -12.26
N ILE A 155 -29.03 -7.82 -10.94
CA ILE A 155 -30.29 -8.20 -10.31
C ILE A 155 -31.33 -7.07 -10.42
N ARG A 156 -30.92 -5.80 -10.28
CA ARG A 156 -31.83 -4.67 -10.52
C ARG A 156 -32.32 -4.59 -11.97
N LEU A 157 -31.50 -5.00 -12.94
CA LEU A 157 -31.92 -5.09 -14.34
C LEU A 157 -32.84 -6.28 -14.61
N ALA A 158 -32.52 -7.45 -14.04
CA ALA A 158 -33.25 -8.69 -14.30
C ALA A 158 -34.56 -8.82 -13.49
N ARG A 159 -34.65 -8.19 -12.32
CA ARG A 159 -35.80 -8.25 -11.41
C ARG A 159 -36.11 -6.86 -10.84
N PRO A 160 -36.69 -5.95 -11.64
CA PRO A 160 -36.98 -4.59 -11.19
C PRO A 160 -38.07 -4.52 -10.12
N LEU A 161 -38.99 -5.50 -10.09
CA LEU A 161 -40.15 -5.51 -9.19
C LEU A 161 -39.92 -6.23 -7.86
N ASP A 162 -39.00 -7.20 -7.79
CA ASP A 162 -38.68 -7.98 -6.57
C ASP A 162 -37.17 -8.17 -6.38
N PRO A 163 -36.44 -7.12 -5.92
CA PRO A 163 -35.00 -7.20 -5.72
C PRO A 163 -34.61 -7.87 -4.39
N GLU A 164 -35.55 -8.29 -3.54
CA GLU A 164 -35.23 -8.93 -2.26
C GLU A 164 -34.52 -10.29 -2.46
N PRO A 165 -33.44 -10.60 -1.72
CA PRO A 165 -32.83 -9.86 -0.60
C PRO A 165 -31.64 -8.95 -0.98
N TYR A 166 -31.49 -8.60 -2.27
CA TYR A 166 -30.38 -7.78 -2.79
C TYR A 166 -30.65 -6.27 -2.71
N THR A 167 -31.24 -5.84 -1.61
CA THR A 167 -31.39 -4.42 -1.28
C THR A 167 -30.10 -3.90 -0.61
N TRP A 168 -29.81 -2.60 -0.81
CA TRP A 168 -28.60 -1.97 -0.27
C TRP A 168 -28.56 -2.07 1.27
N GLU A 169 -29.71 -1.86 1.92
CA GLU A 169 -29.90 -2.14 3.34
C GLU A 169 -30.85 -3.33 3.51
N PRO A 170 -30.57 -4.28 4.42
CA PRO A 170 -29.37 -4.40 5.28
C PRO A 170 -28.21 -5.19 4.64
N TYR A 171 -28.43 -5.89 3.52
CA TYR A 171 -27.49 -6.88 2.98
C TYR A 171 -26.26 -6.25 2.32
N GLY A 172 -26.45 -5.31 1.39
CA GLY A 172 -25.35 -4.68 0.65
C GLY A 172 -24.33 -3.97 1.53
N ARG A 173 -24.82 -3.15 2.47
CA ARG A 173 -23.97 -2.44 3.44
C ARG A 173 -23.19 -3.39 4.34
N ARG A 174 -23.82 -4.45 4.87
CA ARG A 174 -23.11 -5.45 5.71
C ARG A 174 -22.05 -6.18 4.92
N LEU A 175 -22.37 -6.61 3.69
CA LEU A 175 -21.42 -7.29 2.82
C LEU A 175 -20.20 -6.40 2.51
N LEU A 176 -20.42 -5.10 2.26
CA LEU A 176 -19.34 -4.14 2.04
C LEU A 176 -18.38 -4.07 3.24
N PHE A 177 -18.91 -3.83 4.45
CA PHE A 177 -18.08 -3.77 5.66
C PHE A 177 -17.37 -5.10 5.95
N THR A 178 -18.01 -6.23 5.66
CA THR A 178 -17.38 -7.54 5.80
C THR A 178 -16.25 -7.74 4.79
N VAL A 179 -16.44 -7.36 3.52
CA VAL A 179 -15.39 -7.43 2.50
C VAL A 179 -14.20 -6.57 2.89
N VAL A 180 -14.43 -5.32 3.31
CA VAL A 180 -13.39 -4.42 3.83
C VAL A 180 -12.67 -5.08 5.02
N GLY A 181 -13.42 -5.55 6.01
CA GLY A 181 -12.86 -6.19 7.20
C GLY A 181 -12.04 -7.45 6.89
N VAL A 182 -12.47 -8.28 5.93
CA VAL A 182 -11.73 -9.47 5.49
C VAL A 182 -10.43 -9.07 4.78
N CYS A 183 -10.47 -8.10 3.86
CA CYS A 183 -9.28 -7.65 3.15
C CYS A 183 -8.23 -7.08 4.10
N PHE A 184 -8.61 -6.20 5.02
CA PHE A 184 -7.67 -5.65 6.01
C PHE A 184 -7.25 -6.69 7.06
N GLY A 185 -8.18 -7.55 7.49
CA GLY A 185 -7.92 -8.60 8.48
C GLY A 185 -7.03 -9.73 7.97
N VAL A 186 -6.92 -9.91 6.64
CA VAL A 186 -5.95 -10.84 6.02
C VAL A 186 -4.67 -10.10 5.61
N GLY A 187 -4.79 -8.91 5.02
CA GLY A 187 -3.65 -8.13 4.52
C GLY A 187 -2.70 -7.67 5.61
N LEU A 188 -3.21 -7.14 6.73
CA LEU A 188 -2.36 -6.65 7.83
C LEU A 188 -1.56 -7.78 8.50
N PRO A 189 -2.16 -8.93 8.89
CA PRO A 189 -1.38 -10.04 9.43
C PRO A 189 -0.43 -10.68 8.42
N ALA A 190 -0.80 -10.74 7.14
CA ALA A 190 0.09 -11.26 6.10
C ALA A 190 1.36 -10.40 5.94
N ALA A 191 1.22 -9.07 6.03
CA ALA A 191 2.35 -8.15 6.05
C ALA A 191 3.20 -8.33 7.32
N TRP A 192 2.59 -8.50 8.49
CA TRP A 192 3.32 -8.72 9.75
C TRP A 192 4.08 -10.04 9.81
N ALA A 193 3.59 -11.07 9.11
CA ALA A 193 4.18 -12.40 9.11
C ALA A 193 5.12 -12.64 7.90
N ASP A 194 5.42 -11.59 7.11
CA ASP A 194 6.25 -11.66 5.88
C ASP A 194 5.84 -12.82 4.95
N VAL A 195 4.53 -13.07 4.86
CA VAL A 195 4.00 -14.16 4.06
C VAL A 195 3.90 -13.70 2.60
N PRO A 196 4.11 -14.58 1.61
CA PRO A 196 3.98 -14.20 0.21
C PRO A 196 2.63 -13.56 -0.10
N TRP A 197 2.63 -12.49 -0.90
CA TRP A 197 1.43 -11.71 -1.23
C TRP A 197 0.28 -12.53 -1.83
N TRP A 198 0.59 -13.64 -2.51
CA TRP A 198 -0.41 -14.54 -3.12
C TRP A 198 -1.29 -15.25 -2.08
N THR A 199 -0.88 -15.26 -0.81
CA THR A 199 -1.73 -15.77 0.28
C THR A 199 -2.92 -14.86 0.57
N VAL A 200 -2.80 -13.55 0.33
CA VAL A 200 -3.87 -12.58 0.54
C VAL A 200 -5.09 -12.89 -0.34
N PRO A 201 -5.00 -12.98 -1.68
CA PRO A 201 -6.14 -13.37 -2.50
C PRO A 201 -6.64 -14.78 -2.19
N LEU A 202 -5.75 -15.74 -1.92
CA LEU A 202 -6.15 -17.12 -1.61
C LEU A 202 -6.97 -17.24 -0.32
N ALA A 203 -6.71 -16.41 0.68
CA ALA A 203 -7.47 -16.43 1.94
C ALA A 203 -8.68 -15.48 1.90
N ALA A 204 -8.51 -14.25 1.40
CA ALA A 204 -9.54 -13.23 1.46
C ALA A 204 -10.74 -13.55 0.56
N VAL A 205 -10.52 -14.12 -0.64
CA VAL A 205 -11.63 -14.44 -1.57
C VAL A 205 -12.55 -15.53 -1.01
N PRO A 206 -12.07 -16.71 -0.55
CA PRO A 206 -12.93 -17.71 0.08
C PRO A 206 -13.63 -17.20 1.34
N LEU A 207 -12.94 -16.44 2.19
CA LEU A 207 -13.53 -15.86 3.40
C LEU A 207 -14.67 -14.90 3.07
N ALA A 208 -14.49 -14.02 2.09
CA ALA A 208 -15.52 -13.11 1.62
C ALA A 208 -16.71 -13.87 1.00
N MET A 209 -16.45 -14.92 0.21
CA MET A 209 -17.50 -15.78 -0.35
C MET A 209 -18.31 -16.51 0.72
N CYS A 210 -17.65 -17.11 1.71
CA CYS A 210 -18.29 -17.79 2.84
C CYS A 210 -19.13 -16.80 3.66
N ALA A 211 -18.60 -15.62 3.95
CA ALA A 211 -19.33 -14.60 4.69
C ALA A 211 -20.56 -14.09 3.91
N ALA A 212 -20.42 -13.88 2.61
CA ALA A 212 -21.54 -13.52 1.73
C ALA A 212 -22.64 -14.58 1.74
N LEU A 213 -22.27 -15.86 1.58
CA LEU A 213 -23.21 -16.98 1.62
C LEU A 213 -23.94 -17.05 2.97
N TRP A 214 -23.19 -16.92 4.07
CA TRP A 214 -23.74 -16.97 5.41
C TRP A 214 -24.70 -15.80 5.71
N LEU A 215 -24.34 -14.57 5.34
CA LEU A 215 -25.21 -13.39 5.42
C LEU A 215 -26.51 -13.62 4.65
N ARG A 216 -26.40 -14.22 3.45
CA ARG A 216 -27.53 -14.53 2.59
C ARG A 216 -28.46 -15.59 3.19
N LEU A 217 -27.90 -16.65 3.76
CA LEU A 217 -28.66 -17.69 4.46
C LEU A 217 -29.36 -17.15 5.71
N ARG A 218 -28.67 -16.34 6.52
CA ARG A 218 -29.26 -15.70 7.71
C ARG A 218 -30.43 -14.79 7.39
N LEU A 219 -30.34 -13.99 6.32
CA LEU A 219 -31.44 -13.13 5.89
C LEU A 219 -32.63 -13.93 5.38
N ARG A 220 -32.39 -15.01 4.62
CA ARG A 220 -33.46 -15.92 4.19
C ARG A 220 -34.17 -16.59 5.35
N LEU A 221 -33.44 -16.97 6.40
CA LEU A 221 -34.04 -17.54 7.61
C LEU A 221 -34.88 -16.52 8.37
N ARG A 222 -34.42 -15.27 8.48
CA ARG A 222 -35.18 -14.18 9.14
C ARG A 222 -36.44 -13.74 8.39
N LEU A 223 -36.49 -13.91 7.07
CA LEU A 223 -37.69 -13.58 6.27
C LEU A 223 -38.73 -14.71 6.26
N ARG A 224 -38.38 -15.91 6.75
CA ARG A 224 -39.27 -17.09 6.75
C ARG A 224 -39.90 -17.40 8.11
N GLY A 225 -39.41 -16.81 9.20
CA GLY A 225 -39.94 -16.95 10.55
C GLY A 225 -40.58 -15.66 11.01
#